data_AF-A0A829CZ17-F1
#
_entry.id   AF-A0A829CZ17-F1
#
_cell.length_a   1.000
_cell.length_b   1.000
_cell.length_c   1.000
_cell.angle_alpha   90.00
_cell.angle_beta   90.00
_cell.angle_gamma   90.00
#
_symmetry.space_group_name_H-M   'P 1'
#
loop_
_entity.id
_entity.type
_entity.pdbx_description
1 polymer ?
#
loop_
_entity_poly.entity_id
_entity_poly.type
_entity_poly.pdbx_seq_one_letter_code
_entity_poly.pdbx_strand_id
1 'polypeptide(L)'
;MNLNSKNIYNLIAEIADLNLQRKLWLNKDNDTGLISSYNEVMCTLFDDYGFDEFLEQASIESGISENTVKELFKLRELLNSYVEKETDIEILNDSEWKKITKQAKEIIKKWH
;
A
#
# COMPACT_ATOMS: atom_id res chain seq x y z
N MET A 1 11.98 -0.25 14.21
CA MET A 1 10.67 -0.59 13.62
C MET A 1 10.25 -1.96 14.10
N ASN A 2 9.02 -2.13 14.61
CA ASN A 2 8.48 -3.44 14.95
C ASN A 2 8.14 -4.23 13.66
N LEU A 3 7.92 -5.54 13.77
CA LEU A 3 7.70 -6.42 12.61
C LEU A 3 6.48 -5.99 11.77
N ASN A 4 5.37 -5.63 12.43
CA ASN A 4 4.14 -5.20 11.74
C ASN A 4 4.36 -3.92 10.93
N SER A 5 5.01 -2.92 11.52
CA SER A 5 5.33 -1.66 10.85
C SER A 5 6.22 -1.86 9.63
N LYS A 6 7.16 -2.83 9.67
CA LYS A 6 7.96 -3.21 8.51
C LYS A 6 7.13 -3.86 7.40
N ASN A 7 6.20 -4.74 7.77
CA ASN A 7 5.35 -5.43 6.79
C ASN A 7 4.37 -4.47 6.11
N ILE A 8 3.74 -3.58 6.89
CA ILE A 8 2.90 -2.49 6.37
C ILE A 8 3.71 -1.58 5.44
N TYR A 9 4.94 -1.21 5.84
CA TYR A 9 5.83 -0.45 4.96
C TYR A 9 6.07 -1.16 3.62
N ASN A 10 6.34 -2.47 3.63
CA ASN A 10 6.58 -3.24 2.41
C ASN A 10 5.35 -3.27 1.49
N LEU A 11 4.15 -3.43 2.05
CA LEU A 11 2.91 -3.40 1.27
C LEU A 11 2.66 -2.02 0.66
N ILE A 12 2.89 -0.95 1.43
CA ILE A 12 2.79 0.42 0.91
C ILE A 12 3.87 0.66 -0.15
N ALA A 13 5.06 0.07 -0.01
CA ALA A 13 6.12 0.16 -1.01
C ALA A 13 5.73 -0.56 -2.31
N GLU A 14 5.02 -1.69 -2.22
CA GLU A 14 4.42 -2.35 -3.38
C GLU A 14 3.36 -1.45 -4.04
N ILE A 15 2.41 -0.91 -3.27
CA ILE A 15 1.38 0.05 -3.76
C ILE A 15 2.03 1.29 -4.38
N ALA A 16 3.20 1.70 -3.90
CA ALA A 16 3.95 2.84 -4.41
C ALA A 16 4.64 2.56 -5.76
N ASP A 17 4.77 1.33 -6.24
CA ASP A 17 5.50 1.02 -7.47
C ASP A 17 4.67 0.25 -8.49
N LEU A 18 4.14 0.97 -9.50
CA LEU A 18 3.39 0.37 -10.60
C LEU A 18 4.19 -0.64 -11.42
N ASN A 19 5.51 -0.50 -11.52
CA ASN A 19 6.32 -1.49 -12.22
C ASN A 19 6.44 -2.77 -11.40
N LEU A 20 6.62 -2.64 -10.09
CA LEU A 20 6.60 -3.78 -9.18
C LEU A 20 5.24 -4.48 -9.19
N GLN A 21 4.15 -3.74 -9.06
CA GLN A 21 2.79 -4.31 -9.17
C GLN A 21 2.58 -5.00 -10.51
N ARG A 22 3.04 -4.42 -11.63
CA ARG A 22 2.94 -5.09 -12.94
C ARG A 22 3.68 -6.43 -12.96
N LYS A 23 4.88 -6.50 -12.36
CA LYS A 23 5.64 -7.74 -12.24
C LYS A 23 4.90 -8.76 -11.37
N LEU A 24 4.44 -8.36 -10.19
CA LEU A 24 3.84 -9.26 -9.21
C LEU A 24 2.43 -9.69 -9.59
N TRP A 25 1.56 -8.74 -9.97
CA TRP A 25 0.13 -8.95 -10.18
C TRP A 25 -0.19 -9.57 -11.54
N LEU A 26 0.59 -9.22 -12.56
CA LEU A 26 0.40 -9.82 -13.90
C LEU A 26 1.34 -11.00 -14.16
N ASN A 27 2.27 -11.27 -13.24
CA ASN A 27 3.36 -12.23 -13.40
C ASN A 27 4.11 -12.10 -14.75
N LYS A 28 4.26 -10.86 -15.25
CA LYS A 28 4.93 -10.55 -16.52
C LYS A 28 6.34 -10.02 -16.23
N ASP A 29 7.34 -10.61 -16.88
CA ASP A 29 8.76 -10.26 -16.71
C ASP A 29 9.17 -10.24 -15.23
N ASN A 30 8.62 -11.18 -14.46
CA ASN A 30 8.77 -11.25 -13.02
C ASN A 30 10.04 -11.99 -12.62
N ASP A 31 11.03 -11.22 -12.16
CA ASP A 31 12.33 -11.66 -11.67
C ASP A 31 12.40 -11.71 -10.13
N THR A 32 11.30 -11.43 -9.43
CA THR A 32 11.28 -11.34 -7.97
C THR A 32 11.14 -12.69 -7.29
N GLY A 33 10.62 -13.70 -7.98
CA GLY A 33 10.25 -15.00 -7.41
C GLY A 33 8.99 -14.96 -6.53
N LEU A 34 8.31 -13.82 -6.46
CA LEU A 34 7.07 -13.61 -5.69
C LEU A 34 5.89 -13.39 -6.63
N ILE A 35 4.68 -13.71 -6.19
CA ILE A 35 3.43 -13.44 -6.90
C ILE A 35 2.51 -12.74 -5.90
N SER A 36 1.71 -11.80 -6.40
CA SER A 36 0.73 -11.06 -5.62
C SER A 36 -0.47 -10.75 -6.52
N SER A 37 -1.45 -10.02 -6.00
CA SER A 37 -2.56 -9.42 -6.76
C SER A 37 -3.09 -8.21 -5.99
N TYR A 38 -3.96 -7.40 -6.61
CA TYR A 38 -4.64 -6.34 -5.87
C TYR A 38 -5.32 -6.89 -4.61
N ASN A 39 -6.07 -7.99 -4.74
CA ASN A 39 -6.80 -8.58 -3.63
C ASN A 39 -5.88 -9.09 -2.52
N GLU A 40 -4.75 -9.69 -2.87
CA GLU A 40 -3.76 -10.14 -1.88
C GLU A 40 -3.16 -8.96 -1.11
N VAL A 41 -2.79 -7.87 -1.80
CA VAL A 41 -2.28 -6.66 -1.13
C VAL A 41 -3.32 -6.07 -0.19
N MET A 42 -4.59 -5.97 -0.63
CA MET A 42 -5.65 -5.38 0.17
C MET A 42 -6.00 -6.23 1.39
N CYS A 43 -6.20 -7.54 1.21
CA CYS A 43 -6.45 -8.47 2.31
C CYS A 43 -5.29 -8.49 3.28
N THR A 44 -4.05 -8.62 2.80
CA THR A 44 -2.91 -8.67 3.72
C THR A 44 -2.69 -7.33 4.44
N LEU A 45 -2.92 -6.19 3.78
CA LEU A 45 -2.79 -4.89 4.43
C LEU A 45 -3.85 -4.67 5.52
N PHE A 46 -5.12 -4.89 5.19
CA PHE A 46 -6.23 -4.58 6.10
C PHE A 46 -6.52 -5.72 7.08
N ASP A 47 -6.59 -6.97 6.61
CA ASP A 47 -7.02 -8.12 7.42
C ASP A 47 -5.83 -8.73 8.19
N ASP A 48 -4.71 -9.03 7.53
CA ASP A 48 -3.60 -9.72 8.19
C ASP A 48 -2.78 -8.81 9.12
N TYR A 49 -2.53 -7.56 8.69
CA TYR A 49 -1.72 -6.61 9.44
C TYR A 49 -2.51 -5.51 10.16
N GLY A 50 -3.83 -5.46 10.01
CA GLY A 50 -4.68 -4.53 10.74
C GLY A 50 -4.30 -3.07 10.49
N PHE A 51 -4.43 -2.61 9.23
CA PHE A 51 -3.98 -1.25 8.87
C PHE A 51 -4.71 -0.16 9.66
N ASP A 52 -5.99 -0.37 10.00
CA ASP A 52 -6.77 0.58 10.79
C ASP A 52 -6.23 0.68 12.23
N GLU A 53 -6.00 -0.45 12.89
CA GLU A 53 -5.42 -0.49 14.24
C GLU A 53 -4.00 0.06 14.27
N PHE A 54 -3.22 -0.20 13.22
CA PHE A 54 -1.89 0.36 13.07
C PHE A 54 -1.91 1.89 13.04
N LEU A 55 -2.88 2.52 12.35
CA LEU A 55 -2.96 3.98 12.29
C LEU A 55 -3.32 4.61 13.63
N GLU A 56 -4.20 3.97 14.39
CA GLU A 56 -4.52 4.40 15.75
C GLU A 56 -3.28 4.36 16.63
N GLN A 57 -2.51 3.27 16.60
CA GLN A 57 -1.27 3.14 17.37
C GLN A 57 -0.18 4.12 16.90
N ALA A 58 0.01 4.27 15.59
CA ALA A 58 1.00 5.17 15.01
C ALA A 58 0.75 6.64 15.38
N SER A 59 -0.51 7.02 15.66
CA SER A 59 -0.85 8.36 16.13
C SER A 59 -0.43 8.64 17.58
N ILE A 60 -0.21 7.59 18.37
CA ILE A 60 0.13 7.64 19.80
C ILE A 60 1.64 7.41 20.00
N GLU A 61 2.25 6.55 19.19
CA GLU A 61 3.65 6.17 19.32
C GLU A 61 4.62 7.20 18.71
N SER A 62 5.75 7.43 19.39
CA SER A 62 6.79 8.39 18.94
C SER A 62 7.65 7.93 17.75
N GLY A 63 7.38 6.74 17.21
CA GLY A 63 8.21 6.11 16.18
C GLY A 63 7.90 6.50 14.73
N ILE A 64 6.78 7.20 14.48
CA ILE A 64 6.38 7.67 13.15
C ILE A 64 6.02 9.15 13.26
N SER A 65 6.53 9.97 12.35
CA SER A 65 6.25 11.40 12.37
C SER A 65 4.77 11.69 12.12
N GLU A 66 4.22 12.71 12.80
CA GLU A 66 2.82 13.14 12.63
C GLU A 66 2.45 13.41 11.15
N ASN A 67 3.41 13.94 10.38
CA ASN A 67 3.22 14.15 8.94
C ASN A 67 3.05 12.83 8.18
N THR A 68 3.82 11.80 8.52
CA THR A 68 3.69 10.46 7.90
C THR A 68 2.36 9.82 8.29
N VAL A 69 1.95 9.94 9.56
CA VAL A 69 0.64 9.50 10.03
C VAL A 69 -0.49 10.16 9.23
N LYS A 70 -0.43 11.49 9.01
CA LYS A 70 -1.41 12.20 8.17
C LYS A 70 -1.47 11.68 6.74
N GLU A 71 -0.32 11.42 6.12
CA GLU A 71 -0.29 10.86 4.77
C GLU A 71 -0.84 9.43 4.71
N LEU A 72 -0.64 8.64 5.76
CA LEU A 72 -1.19 7.30 5.87
C LEU A 72 -2.72 7.30 6.01
N PHE A 73 -3.28 8.20 6.82
CA PHE A 73 -4.73 8.39 6.88
C PHE A 73 -5.30 8.76 5.50
N LYS A 74 -4.64 9.64 4.74
CA LYS A 74 -5.07 9.94 3.36
C LYS A 74 -5.03 8.71 2.46
N LEU A 75 -3.99 7.88 2.56
CA LEU A 75 -3.91 6.64 1.80
C LEU A 75 -5.06 5.71 2.15
N ARG A 76 -5.35 5.51 3.44
CA ARG A 76 -6.47 4.71 3.92
C ARG A 76 -7.81 5.17 3.33
N GLU A 77 -8.09 6.46 3.35
CA GLU A 77 -9.34 7.00 2.79
C GLU A 77 -9.42 6.79 1.25
N LEU A 78 -8.31 6.92 0.53
CA LEU A 78 -8.27 6.64 -0.90
C LEU A 78 -8.48 5.15 -1.21
N LEU A 79 -7.90 4.26 -0.40
CA LEU A 79 -8.07 2.81 -0.53
C LEU A 79 -9.52 2.40 -0.25
N ASN A 80 -10.13 2.92 0.82
CA ASN A 80 -11.52 2.63 1.17
C ASN A 80 -12.55 3.21 0.20
N SER A 81 -12.19 4.26 -0.55
CA SER A 81 -13.06 4.85 -1.57
C SER A 81 -12.81 4.32 -2.98
N TYR A 82 -11.78 3.47 -3.16
CA TYR A 82 -11.47 2.90 -4.45
C TYR A 82 -12.53 1.89 -4.88
N VAL A 83 -13.08 2.08 -6.09
CA VAL A 83 -14.01 1.13 -6.69
C VAL A 83 -13.21 0.19 -7.60
N GLU A 84 -12.94 -0.99 -7.06
CA GLU A 84 -12.21 -2.09 -7.71
C GLU A 84 -12.70 -2.36 -9.14
N LYS A 85 -11.76 -2.76 -10.01
CA LYS A 85 -12.04 -3.26 -11.36
C LYS A 85 -11.96 -4.77 -11.38
N GLU A 86 -12.57 -5.39 -12.39
CA GLU A 86 -12.68 -6.85 -12.45
C GLU A 86 -11.31 -7.55 -12.52
N THR A 87 -10.29 -6.87 -13.04
CA THR A 87 -8.96 -7.47 -13.23
C THR A 87 -7.81 -6.56 -12.78
N ASP A 88 -6.71 -7.17 -12.33
CA ASP A 88 -5.48 -6.46 -11.95
C ASP A 88 -4.96 -5.54 -13.07
N ILE A 89 -5.11 -5.94 -14.34
CA ILE A 89 -4.68 -5.12 -15.47
C ILE A 89 -5.54 -3.86 -15.64
N GLU A 90 -6.84 -3.93 -15.36
CA GLU A 90 -7.72 -2.76 -15.38
C GLU A 90 -7.40 -1.83 -14.21
N ILE A 91 -7.15 -2.38 -13.01
CA ILE A 91 -6.73 -1.62 -11.83
C ILE A 91 -5.43 -0.86 -12.11
N LEU A 92 -4.41 -1.54 -12.67
CA LEU A 92 -3.13 -0.91 -13.01
C LEU A 92 -3.23 0.20 -14.06
N ASN A 93 -4.28 0.17 -14.89
CA ASN A 93 -4.52 1.20 -15.89
C ASN A 93 -5.44 2.33 -15.41
N ASP A 94 -6.16 2.13 -14.31
CA ASP A 94 -7.07 3.10 -13.71
C ASP A 94 -6.35 4.38 -13.23
N SER A 95 -6.93 5.53 -13.55
CA SER A 95 -6.44 6.82 -13.07
C SER A 95 -6.59 6.99 -11.56
N GLU A 96 -7.63 6.44 -10.94
CA GLU A 96 -7.83 6.53 -9.48
C GLU A 96 -6.79 5.67 -8.74
N TRP A 97 -6.50 4.47 -9.24
CA TRP A 97 -5.41 3.64 -8.68
C TRP A 97 -4.05 4.34 -8.81
N LYS A 98 -3.78 4.98 -9.94
CA LYS A 98 -2.55 5.78 -10.11
C LYS A 98 -2.44 6.94 -9.10
N LYS A 99 -3.55 7.51 -8.64
CA LYS A 99 -3.55 8.51 -7.55
C LYS A 99 -3.17 7.86 -6.22
N ILE A 100 -3.70 6.68 -5.92
CA ILE A 100 -3.35 5.88 -4.74
C ILE A 100 -1.85 5.57 -4.73
N THR A 101 -1.31 5.07 -5.86
CA THR A 101 0.14 4.82 -6.01
C THR A 101 0.95 6.08 -5.75
N LYS A 102 0.51 7.24 -6.25
CA LYS A 102 1.20 8.51 -6.01
C LYS A 102 1.19 8.89 -4.53
N GLN A 103 0.07 8.71 -3.84
CA GLN A 103 -0.03 8.94 -2.39
C GLN A 103 0.91 8.01 -1.62
N ALA A 104 0.93 6.72 -1.95
CA ALA A 104 1.84 5.75 -1.34
C ALA A 104 3.32 6.14 -1.54
N LYS A 105 3.72 6.63 -2.73
CA LYS A 105 5.07 7.16 -2.97
C LYS A 105 5.45 8.29 -2.02
N GLU A 106 4.51 9.20 -1.72
CA GLU A 106 4.77 10.30 -0.80
C GLU A 106 4.97 9.83 0.64
N ILE A 107 4.27 8.76 1.06
CA ILE A 107 4.49 8.12 2.35
C ILE A 107 5.89 7.52 2.41
N ILE A 108 6.28 6.70 1.43
CA ILE A 108 7.60 6.03 1.42
C ILE A 108 8.75 7.02 1.51
N LYS A 109 8.65 8.19 0.86
CA LYS A 109 9.66 9.25 0.94
C LYS A 109 9.81 9.87 2.32
N LYS A 110 8.75 9.86 3.14
CA LYS A 110 8.66 10.52 4.45
C LYS A 110 8.83 9.55 5.62
N TRP A 111 8.75 8.25 5.34
CA TRP A 111 8.83 7.19 6.33
C TRP A 111 10.28 7.00 6.78
N HIS A 112 10.61 7.53 7.96
CA HIS A 112 11.94 7.52 8.59
C HIS A 112 11.82 7.18 10.07
#